data_AF-A0A8I1T882-F1
#
_entry.id   AF-A0A8I1T882-F1
#
_cell.length_a   1.000
_cell.length_b   1.000
_cell.length_c   1.000
_cell.angle_alpha   90.00
_cell.angle_beta   90.00
_cell.angle_gamma   90.00
#
_symmetry.space_group_name_H-M   'P 1'
#
loop_
_entity.id
_entity.type
_entity.pdbx_description
1 polymer ?
#
loop_
_entity_poly.entity_id
_entity_poly.type
_entity_poly.pdbx_seq_one_letter_code
_entity_poly.pdbx_strand_id
1 'polypeptide(L)' 'MKLTPEHRDFLERVRDHRVLPLADRAQDRVRQFCRQNGLAEVIMKPRRWVITEVGRKALEIET' A
#
# COMPACT_ATOMS: atom_id res chain seq x y z
N MET A 1 1.00 10.41 11.17
CA MET A 1 1.24 10.42 9.70
C MET A 1 -0.12 10.46 9.02
N LYS A 2 -0.31 11.31 8.01
CA LYS A 2 -1.60 11.42 7.31
C LYS A 2 -1.53 10.67 5.97
N LEU A 3 -2.44 9.74 5.70
CA LEU A 3 -2.49 9.07 4.40
C LEU A 3 -3.15 10.00 3.38
N THR A 4 -2.52 10.18 2.22
CA THR A 4 -3.19 10.82 1.07
C THR A 4 -4.18 9.83 0.43
N PRO A 5 -5.13 10.30 -0.40
CA PRO A 5 -6.07 9.41 -1.09
C PRO A 5 -5.40 8.30 -1.90
N GLU A 6 -4.25 8.58 -2.53
CA GLU A 6 -3.51 7.61 -3.33
C GLU A 6 -2.88 6.51 -2.48
N HIS A 7 -2.38 6.86 -1.28
CA HIS A 7 -1.88 5.86 -0.34
C HIS A 7 -2.99 4.93 0.14
N ARG A 8 -4.20 5.47 0.40
CA ARG A 8 -5.37 4.65 0.76
C ARG A 8 -5.76 3.73 -0.38
N ASP A 9 -5.95 4.25 -1.59
CA ASP A 9 -6.33 3.43 -2.76
C ASP A 9 -5.32 2.28 -2.96
N PHE A 10 -4.02 2.56 -2.85
CA PHE A 10 -3.01 1.52 -2.91
C PHE A 10 -3.18 0.46 -1.81
N LEU A 11 -3.29 0.86 -0.54
CA LEU A 11 -3.44 -0.07 0.59
C LEU A 11 -4.74 -0.88 0.51
N GLU A 12 -5.85 -0.26 0.12
CA GLU A 12 -7.15 -0.92 -0.07
C GLU A 12 -7.09 -1.94 -1.21
N ARG A 13 -6.47 -1.61 -2.34
CA ARG A 13 -6.26 -2.57 -3.43
C ARG A 13 -5.40 -3.75 -3.00
N VAL A 14 -4.33 -3.49 -2.25
CA VAL A 14 -3.47 -4.56 -1.73
C VAL A 14 -4.21 -5.44 -0.72
N ARG A 15 -5.00 -4.83 0.18
CA ARG A 15 -5.85 -5.54 1.16
C ARG A 15 -6.87 -6.45 0.49
N ASP A 16 -7.55 -5.93 -0.53
CA ASP A 16 -8.64 -6.61 -1.22
C ASP A 16 -8.16 -7.49 -2.39
N HIS A 17 -6.83 -7.68 -2.53
CA HIS A 17 -6.20 -8.41 -3.64
C HIS A 17 -6.65 -7.93 -5.04
N ARG A 18 -6.97 -6.64 -5.18
CA ARG A 18 -7.36 -6.02 -6.45
C ARG A 18 -6.15 -5.76 -7.34
N VAL A 19 -6.40 -5.63 -8.64
CA VAL A 19 -5.38 -5.28 -9.62
C VAL A 19 -4.78 -3.92 -9.29
N LEU A 20 -3.45 -3.87 -9.20
CA LEU A 20 -2.71 -2.63 -9.07
C LEU A 20 -2.49 -2.01 -10.46
N PRO A 21 -2.62 -0.68 -10.61
CA PRO A 21 -2.28 -0.02 -11.86
C PRO A 21 -0.79 -0.22 -12.20
N LEU A 22 -0.44 -0.03 -13.48
CA LEU A 22 0.97 0.06 -13.87
C LEU A 22 1.67 1.15 -13.07
N ALA A 23 2.89 0.89 -12.63
CA ALA A 23 3.66 1.87 -11.87
C ALA A 23 4.20 2.95 -12.81
N ASP A 24 3.56 4.12 -12.81
CA ASP A 24 4.22 5.36 -13.20
C ASP A 24 5.08 5.89 -12.03
N ARG A 25 5.72 7.05 -12.22
CA ARG A 25 6.55 7.69 -11.19
C ARG A 25 5.77 8.05 -9.93
N ALA A 26 4.49 8.41 -10.03
CA ALA A 26 3.68 8.79 -8.88
C ALA A 26 3.26 7.54 -8.08
N GLN A 27 2.83 6.50 -8.78
CA GLN A 27 2.49 5.20 -8.19
C GLN A 27 3.70 4.53 -7.54
N ASP A 28 4.90 4.65 -8.13
CA ASP A 28 6.11 4.14 -7.49
C ASP A 28 6.42 4.88 -6.18
N ARG A 29 6.25 6.22 -6.13
CA ARG A 29 6.41 6.98 -4.88
C ARG A 29 5.45 6.51 -3.80
N VAL A 30 4.18 6.27 -4.13
CA VAL A 30 3.17 5.73 -3.20
C VAL A 30 3.59 4.37 -2.66
N ARG A 31 4.02 3.46 -3.54
CA ARG A 31 4.51 2.12 -3.18
C ARG A 31 5.73 2.17 -2.27
N GLN A 32 6.72 2.99 -2.62
CA GLN A 32 7.93 3.15 -1.81
C GLN A 32 7.61 3.77 -0.46
N PHE A 33 6.74 4.78 -0.41
CA PHE A 33 6.28 5.38 0.84
C PHE A 33 5.60 4.34 1.74
N CYS A 34 4.62 3.60 1.23
CA CYS A 34 3.93 2.56 2.00
C CYS A 34 4.91 1.47 2.49
N ARG A 35 5.90 1.11 1.67
CA ARG A 35 6.95 0.16 2.04
C ARG A 35 7.87 0.68 3.13
N GLN A 36 8.39 1.89 2.96
CA GLN A 36 9.34 2.52 3.89
C GLN A 36 8.70 2.79 5.26
N ASN A 37 7.40 3.06 5.30
CA ASN A 37 6.65 3.27 6.54
C ASN A 37 6.05 1.98 7.12
N GLY A 38 6.41 0.81 6.58
CA GLY A 38 5.96 -0.48 7.11
C GLY A 38 4.46 -0.76 6.96
N LEU A 39 3.76 -0.04 6.07
CA LEU A 39 2.33 -0.20 5.80
C LEU A 39 2.03 -1.33 4.81
N ALA A 40 2.98 -1.58 3.91
CA ALA A 40 2.92 -2.67 2.96
C ALA A 40 4.31 -3.28 2.78
N GLU A 41 4.37 -4.53 2.35
CA GLU A 41 5.62 -5.21 2.06
C GLU A 41 5.55 -5.94 0.71
N VAL A 42 6.73 -6.22 0.16
CA VAL A 42 6.86 -7.02 -1.07
C VAL A 42 7.33 -8.41 -0.66
N ILE A 43 6.47 -9.40 -0.83
CA ILE A 43 6.85 -10.80 -0.67
C ILE A 43 7.52 -11.26 -1.96
N MET A 44 8.65 -11.95 -1.81
CA MET A 44 9.37 -12.55 -2.92
C MET A 44 8.89 -14.00 -3.12
N LYS A 45 8.71 -14.40 -4.38
CA LYS A 45 8.28 -15.76 -4.83
C LYS A 45 6.82 -16.15 -4.46
N PRO A 46 5.81 -15.79 -5.28
CA PRO A 46 5.87 -14.84 -6.39
C PRO A 46 5.96 -13.39 -5.88
N ARG A 47 6.55 -12.50 -6.67
CA ARG A 47 6.67 -11.08 -6.30
C ARG A 47 5.28 -10.45 -6.20
N ARG A 48 4.83 -10.11 -4.99
CA ARG A 48 3.54 -9.47 -4.75
C ARG A 48 3.58 -8.49 -3.58
N TRP A 49 2.69 -7.51 -3.63
CA TRP A 49 2.46 -6.59 -2.51
C TRP A 49 1.48 -7.22 -1.52
N VAL A 50 1.76 -7.03 -0.23
CA VAL A 50 0.88 -7.46 0.87
C VAL A 50 0.78 -6.33 1.89
N ILE A 51 -0.41 -6.12 2.43
CA ILE A 51 -0.66 -5.11 3.46
C ILE A 51 -0.23 -5.67 4.82
N THR A 52 0.49 -4.89 5.61
CA THR A 52 0.91 -5.28 6.96
C THR A 52 -0.21 -5.01 7.96
N GLU A 53 -0.04 -5.49 9.19
CA GLU A 53 -0.96 -5.14 10.29
C GLU A 53 -0.98 -3.62 10.55
N VAL A 54 0.18 -2.96 10.48
CA VAL A 54 0.28 -1.50 10.62
C VAL A 54 -0.50 -0.79 9.52
N GLY A 55 -0.40 -1.28 8.28
CA GLY A 55 -1.16 -0.76 7.14
C GLY A 55 -2.68 -0.89 7.33
N ARG A 56 -3.15 -2.02 7.88
CA ARG A 56 -4.58 -2.23 8.17
C ARG A 56 -5.09 -1.25 9.21
N LYS A 57 -4.39 -1.10 10.34
CA LYS A 57 -4.74 -0.13 11.38
C LYS A 57 -4.73 1.31 10.86
N ALA A 58 -3.77 1.65 9.99
CA ALA A 58 -3.69 2.97 9.39
C ALA A 58 -4.90 3.30 8.49
N LEU A 59 -5.54 2.29 7.87
CA LEU A 59 -6.79 2.48 7.13
C LEU A 59 -7.99 2.72 8.06
N GLU A 60 -8.01 2.10 9.24
CA GLU A 60 -9.13 2.20 10.19
C GLU A 60 -9.16 3.55 10.94
N ILE A 61 -8.00 4.08 11.33
CA ILE A 61 -7.87 5.27 12.20
C ILE A 61 -8.32 6.58 11.55
N GLU A 62 -8.33 6.67 10.22
CA GLU A 62 -8.68 7.89 9.49
C GLU A 62 -10.11 7.88 8.93
N THR A 63 -10.96 6.98 9.44
CA THR A 63 -12.42 6.95 9.19
C THR A 63 -13.16 7.63 10.33
#